data_AF-A0A3R6ZPV5-F1
#
_entry.id   AF-A0A3R6ZPV5-F1
#
_cell.length_a   1.000
_cell.length_b   1.000
_cell.length_c   1.000
_cell.angle_alpha   90.00
_cell.angle_beta   90.00
_cell.angle_gamma   90.00
#
_symmetry.space_group_name_H-M   'P 1'
#
loop_
_entity.id
_entity.type
_entity.pdbx_description
1 polymer ?
#
loop_
_entity_poly.entity_id
_entity_poly.type
_entity_poly.pdbx_seq_one_letter_code
_entity_poly.pdbx_strand_id
1 'polypeptide(L)'
;MALALVVHGFLECTRPKAERYRFRWSSSFKLCVPAVADLIATALGSVALLYVNVSFFQLARCTIIIYVATLKVIFLKFSMTGYMRFGIVVMSFAIVLISASCLASANDLVRTLVGVCVLLLACLTSAMQYVLEEVFMKKPVQTDKNDSVEDAVSNPPLVVIGMEGVWGTLLMLFVVMPIAYAIPGADNGHVEDFFDSIEMMQNSTTLTYYCILYVISITGFNVASIYVTFFLDAVWRSILVNFRPVAIWVTSLLFYYVFTNGTYGETWTNWSWLQLAGMLLLFFGTAVYNENIKLRCFTYPSQKQDEHEKTGVVSDESDDCAAPAVVVVATA
;
A
#
# COMPACT_ATOMS: atom_id res chain seq x y z
N MET A 1 -11.32 5.73 -8.80
CA MET A 1 -11.37 6.07 -7.36
C MET A 1 -12.49 7.05 -6.99
N ALA A 2 -12.58 8.23 -7.62
CA ALA A 2 -13.62 9.23 -7.28
C ALA A 2 -15.07 8.67 -7.32
N LEU A 3 -15.35 7.74 -8.24
CA LEU A 3 -16.63 7.04 -8.34
C LEU A 3 -17.03 6.26 -7.07
N ALA A 4 -16.07 5.89 -6.21
CA ALA A 4 -16.36 5.24 -4.93
C ALA A 4 -17.19 6.13 -4.00
N LEU A 5 -17.05 7.46 -4.12
CA LEU A 5 -17.85 8.42 -3.35
C LEU A 5 -19.32 8.45 -3.82
N VAL A 6 -19.55 8.26 -5.12
CA VAL A 6 -20.90 8.15 -5.70
C VAL A 6 -21.57 6.86 -5.21
N VAL A 7 -20.84 5.75 -5.20
CA VAL A 7 -21.30 4.48 -4.63
C VAL A 7 -21.63 4.62 -3.14
N HIS A 8 -20.77 5.30 -2.37
CA HIS A 8 -21.04 5.59 -0.95
C HIS A 8 -22.32 6.40 -0.77
N GLY A 9 -22.51 7.46 -1.57
CA GLY A 9 -23.73 8.27 -1.53
C GLY A 9 -25.00 7.46 -1.81
N PHE A 10 -24.94 6.50 -2.74
CA PHE A 10 -26.06 5.61 -3.01
C PHE A 10 -26.35 4.65 -1.84
N LEU A 11 -25.32 4.09 -1.21
CA LEU A 11 -25.45 3.25 -0.02
C LEU A 11 -25.97 4.02 1.20
N GLU A 12 -25.65 5.30 1.33
CA GLU A 12 -26.16 6.17 2.40
C GLU A 12 -27.64 6.54 2.18
N CYS A 13 -28.09 6.60 0.92
CA CYS A 13 -29.50 6.81 0.60
C CYS A 13 -30.39 5.64 1.04
N THR A 14 -29.86 4.42 1.08
CA THR A 14 -30.59 3.23 1.55
C THR A 14 -30.57 3.07 3.07
N ARG A 15 -29.73 3.83 3.79
CA ARG A 15 -29.64 3.80 5.26
C ARG A 15 -30.59 4.79 5.96
N PRO A 16 -31.11 4.42 7.16
CA PRO A 16 -31.94 5.30 7.96
C PRO A 16 -31.17 6.58 8.36
N LYS A 17 -31.86 7.73 8.39
CA LYS A 17 -31.24 9.05 8.57
C LYS A 17 -30.38 9.19 9.84
N ALA A 18 -30.64 8.39 10.87
CA ALA A 18 -29.90 8.39 12.13
C ALA A 18 -28.50 7.76 12.02
N GLU A 19 -28.28 6.84 11.07
CA GLU A 19 -27.01 6.14 10.85
C GLU A 19 -26.16 6.76 9.72
N ARG A 20 -26.64 7.84 9.12
CA ARG A 20 -25.95 8.44 7.96
C ARG A 20 -24.65 9.11 8.37
N TYR A 21 -23.59 8.81 7.64
CA TYR A 21 -22.32 9.49 7.83
C TYR A 21 -22.45 10.99 7.51
N ARG A 22 -22.18 11.83 8.51
CA ARG A 22 -22.17 13.29 8.34
C ARG A 22 -20.86 13.71 7.67
N PHE A 23 -20.92 13.91 6.35
CA PHE A 23 -19.80 14.41 5.58
C PHE A 23 -19.35 15.79 6.08
N ARG A 24 -18.08 15.91 6.48
CA ARG A 24 -17.52 17.13 7.06
C ARG A 24 -16.37 17.66 6.21
N TRP A 25 -16.57 18.85 5.66
CA TRP A 25 -15.63 19.50 4.73
C TRP A 25 -14.20 19.65 5.28
N SER A 26 -14.04 19.91 6.58
CA SER A 26 -12.71 20.05 7.21
C SER A 26 -11.89 18.75 7.18
N SER A 27 -12.54 17.59 7.30
CA SER A 27 -11.89 16.29 7.13
C SER A 27 -11.55 16.00 5.67
N SER A 28 -12.43 16.41 4.75
CA SER A 28 -12.24 16.27 3.31
C SER A 28 -11.01 17.02 2.78
N PHE A 29 -10.69 18.20 3.32
CA PHE A 29 -9.47 18.92 2.96
C PHE A 29 -8.19 18.24 3.46
N LYS A 30 -8.23 17.60 4.64
CA LYS A 30 -7.07 16.86 5.17
C LYS A 30 -6.73 15.63 4.33
N LEU A 31 -7.72 15.03 3.67
CA LEU A 31 -7.55 13.92 2.73
C LEU A 31 -6.88 14.32 1.40
N CYS A 32 -6.61 15.61 1.18
CA CYS A 32 -5.77 16.05 0.07
C CYS A 32 -4.30 15.60 0.25
N VAL A 33 -3.82 15.47 1.49
CA VAL A 33 -2.43 15.06 1.78
C VAL A 33 -2.10 13.66 1.22
N PRO A 34 -2.88 12.59 1.50
CA PRO A 34 -2.62 11.28 0.90
C PRO A 34 -2.76 11.30 -0.64
N ALA A 35 -3.68 12.11 -1.19
CA ALA A 35 -3.83 12.24 -2.64
C ALA A 35 -2.59 12.87 -3.30
N VAL A 36 -1.99 13.89 -2.68
CA VAL A 36 -0.72 14.47 -3.15
C VAL A 36 0.40 13.44 -3.09
N ALA A 37 0.47 12.66 -2.01
CA ALA A 37 1.46 11.58 -1.89
C ALA A 37 1.28 10.51 -2.98
N ASP A 38 0.04 10.09 -3.28
CA ASP A 38 -0.27 9.14 -4.36
C ASP A 38 0.20 9.66 -5.74
N LEU A 39 -0.08 10.93 -6.04
CA LEU A 39 0.33 11.55 -7.31
C LEU A 39 1.85 11.68 -7.42
N ILE A 40 2.54 12.11 -6.36
CA ILE A 40 4.00 12.22 -6.34
C ILE A 40 4.63 10.83 -6.48
N ALA A 41 4.12 9.83 -5.77
CA ALA A 41 4.61 8.46 -5.87
C ALA A 41 4.42 7.89 -7.28
N THR A 42 3.27 8.17 -7.90
CA THR A 42 3.00 7.77 -9.29
C THR A 42 3.92 8.48 -10.26
N ALA A 43 4.10 9.80 -10.14
CA ALA A 43 5.00 10.56 -11.02
C ALA A 43 6.46 10.08 -10.91
N LEU A 44 6.97 9.94 -9.68
CA LEU A 44 8.32 9.40 -9.46
C LEU A 44 8.45 7.97 -9.98
N GLY A 45 7.41 7.14 -9.81
CA GLY A 45 7.37 5.78 -10.34
C GLY A 45 7.43 5.75 -11.88
N SER A 46 6.67 6.60 -12.55
CA SER A 46 6.69 6.72 -14.01
C SER A 46 8.06 7.19 -14.52
N VAL A 47 8.68 8.16 -13.85
CA VAL A 47 10.04 8.60 -14.19
C VAL A 47 11.05 7.47 -13.98
N ALA A 48 10.95 6.70 -12.89
CA ALA A 48 11.85 5.57 -12.65
C ALA A 48 11.77 4.51 -13.76
N LEU A 49 10.58 4.21 -14.27
CA LEU A 49 10.37 3.24 -15.36
C LEU A 49 11.08 3.63 -16.67
N LEU A 50 11.43 4.90 -16.87
CA LEU A 50 12.23 5.32 -18.04
C LEU A 50 13.70 4.88 -17.95
N TYR A 51 14.19 4.57 -16.75
CA TYR A 51 15.59 4.29 -16.48
C TYR A 51 15.86 2.85 -16.03
N VAL A 52 14.84 2.13 -15.56
CA VAL A 52 14.98 0.76 -15.06
C VAL A 52 14.00 -0.19 -15.74
N ASN A 53 14.41 -1.46 -15.86
CA ASN A 53 13.56 -2.51 -16.41
C ASN A 53 12.33 -2.75 -15.53
N VAL A 54 11.20 -3.10 -16.16
CA VAL A 54 9.90 -3.33 -15.49
C VAL A 54 10.01 -4.38 -14.38
N SER A 55 10.74 -5.47 -14.61
CA SER A 55 10.91 -6.53 -13.61
C SER A 55 11.64 -6.04 -12.37
N PHE A 56 12.72 -5.27 -12.54
CA PHE A 56 13.40 -4.64 -11.41
C PHE A 56 12.50 -3.62 -10.70
N PHE A 57 11.76 -2.81 -11.47
CA PHE A 57 10.82 -1.84 -10.91
C PHE A 57 9.81 -2.50 -9.95
N GLN A 58 9.24 -3.63 -10.37
CA GLN A 58 8.30 -4.37 -9.53
C GLN A 58 8.98 -4.99 -8.31
N LEU A 59 10.17 -5.58 -8.45
CA LEU A 59 10.89 -6.16 -7.33
C LEU A 59 11.35 -5.13 -6.29
N ALA A 60 11.79 -3.96 -6.74
CA ALA A 60 12.18 -2.86 -5.86
C ALA A 60 10.96 -2.25 -5.13
N ARG A 61 9.74 -2.35 -5.67
CA ARG A 61 8.52 -2.01 -4.92
C ARG A 61 8.28 -2.87 -3.69
N CYS A 62 8.91 -4.05 -3.59
CA CYS A 62 8.83 -4.84 -2.36
C CYS A 62 9.52 -4.16 -1.15
N THR A 63 10.30 -3.09 -1.38
CA THR A 63 10.86 -2.23 -0.31
C THR A 63 9.80 -1.48 0.51
N ILE A 64 8.59 -1.29 -0.03
CA ILE A 64 7.54 -0.47 0.59
C ILE A 64 7.23 -0.96 2.01
N ILE A 65 7.26 -2.27 2.26
CA ILE A 65 7.03 -2.83 3.60
C ILE A 65 7.99 -2.29 4.66
N ILE A 66 9.27 -2.10 4.31
CA ILE A 66 10.28 -1.58 5.23
C ILE A 66 9.94 -0.14 5.57
N TYR A 67 9.65 0.68 4.56
CA TYR A 67 9.27 2.07 4.77
C TYR A 67 7.97 2.21 5.56
N VAL A 68 6.94 1.42 5.26
CA VAL A 68 5.69 1.44 6.02
C VAL A 68 5.94 1.05 7.47
N ALA A 69 6.73 -0.01 7.71
CA ALA A 69 7.04 -0.45 9.06
C ALA A 69 7.80 0.65 9.85
N THR A 70 8.81 1.29 9.25
CA THR A 70 9.54 2.40 9.87
C THR A 70 8.65 3.62 10.11
N LEU A 71 7.85 4.04 9.12
CA LEU A 71 6.94 5.18 9.23
C LEU A 71 5.84 4.92 10.28
N LYS A 72 5.38 3.67 10.42
CA LYS A 72 4.41 3.28 11.45
C LYS A 72 5.00 3.39 12.86
N VAL A 73 6.27 3.06 13.06
CA VAL A 73 6.96 3.31 14.34
C VAL A 73 7.01 4.81 14.65
N ILE A 74 7.31 5.64 13.66
CA ILE A 74 7.44 7.10 13.82
C ILE A 74 6.07 7.76 14.09
N PHE A 75 5.05 7.48 13.27
CA PHE A 75 3.76 8.18 13.28
C PHE A 75 2.70 7.57 14.22
N LEU A 76 2.75 6.26 14.45
CA LEU A 76 1.80 5.55 15.32
C LEU A 76 2.43 5.10 16.65
N LYS A 77 3.72 5.41 16.90
CA LYS A 77 4.47 4.98 18.09
C LYS A 77 4.41 3.46 18.32
N PHE A 78 4.34 2.70 17.23
CA PHE A 78 4.23 1.24 17.29
C PHE A 78 5.52 0.63 17.84
N SER A 79 5.40 -0.23 18.87
CA SER A 79 6.55 -0.95 19.44
C SER A 79 6.85 -2.21 18.64
N MET A 80 7.94 -2.21 17.88
CA MET A 80 8.39 -3.41 17.16
C MET A 80 9.03 -4.44 18.10
N THR A 81 8.47 -5.65 18.10
CA THR A 81 9.03 -6.85 18.73
C THR A 81 10.33 -7.30 18.04
N GLY A 82 11.09 -8.17 18.71
CA GLY A 82 12.41 -8.61 18.23
C GLY A 82 12.36 -9.33 16.87
N TYR A 83 11.38 -10.21 16.65
CA TYR A 83 11.24 -10.95 15.39
C TYR A 83 10.83 -10.04 14.22
N MET A 84 10.01 -9.00 14.45
CA MET A 84 9.65 -8.02 13.42
C MET A 84 10.88 -7.25 12.92
N ARG A 85 11.77 -6.85 13.83
CA ARG A 85 13.04 -6.20 13.48
C ARG A 85 13.93 -7.12 12.66
N PHE A 86 14.02 -8.39 13.05
CA PHE A 86 14.80 -9.38 12.30
C PHE A 86 14.21 -9.60 10.90
N GLY A 87 12.89 -9.71 10.76
CA GLY A 87 12.21 -9.82 9.46
C GLY A 87 12.55 -8.64 8.54
N ILE A 88 12.54 -7.41 9.06
CA ILE A 88 12.93 -6.21 8.30
C ILE A 88 14.39 -6.26 7.84
N VAL A 89 15.31 -6.72 8.70
CA VAL A 89 16.73 -6.85 8.33
C VAL A 89 16.91 -7.88 7.21
N VAL A 90 16.21 -9.01 7.28
CA VAL A 90 16.23 -10.04 6.23
C VAL A 90 15.68 -9.50 4.91
N MET A 91 14.55 -8.78 4.93
CA MET A 91 14.01 -8.12 3.74
C MET A 91 14.98 -7.09 3.16
N SER A 92 15.67 -6.33 4.02
CA SER A 92 16.66 -5.34 3.59
C SER A 92 17.79 -6.01 2.81
N PHE A 93 18.28 -7.15 3.28
CA PHE A 93 19.29 -7.94 2.58
C PHE A 93 18.76 -8.48 1.24
N ALA A 94 17.52 -8.97 1.19
CA ALA A 94 16.88 -9.43 -0.04
C ALA A 94 16.83 -8.33 -1.12
N ILE A 95 16.49 -7.11 -0.73
CA ILE A 95 16.44 -5.95 -1.63
C ILE A 95 17.82 -5.58 -2.15
N VAL A 96 18.85 -5.65 -1.30
CA VAL A 96 20.24 -5.41 -1.73
C VAL A 96 20.67 -6.44 -2.78
N LEU A 97 20.32 -7.71 -2.61
CA LEU A 97 20.61 -8.76 -3.60
C LEU A 97 19.90 -8.50 -4.94
N ILE A 98 18.61 -8.16 -4.89
CA ILE A 98 17.82 -7.81 -6.09
C ILE A 98 18.42 -6.59 -6.79
N SER A 99 18.79 -5.55 -6.03
CA SER A 99 19.40 -4.32 -6.57
C SER A 99 20.75 -4.58 -7.20
N ALA A 100 21.59 -5.42 -6.58
CA ALA A 100 22.87 -5.83 -7.14
C ALA A 100 22.70 -6.56 -8.48
N SER A 101 21.69 -7.44 -8.60
CA SER A 101 21.40 -8.14 -9.86
C SER A 101 21.04 -7.19 -11.01
N CYS A 102 20.32 -6.11 -10.71
CA CYS A 102 19.94 -5.12 -11.71
C CYS A 102 21.14 -4.25 -12.11
N LEU A 103 21.93 -3.81 -11.12
CA LEU A 103 23.09 -2.96 -11.37
C LEU A 103 24.16 -3.70 -12.18
N ALA A 104 24.34 -4.99 -11.94
CA ALA A 104 25.27 -5.83 -12.68
C ALA A 104 24.82 -6.15 -14.12
N SER A 105 23.51 -6.01 -14.40
CA SER A 105 22.94 -6.17 -15.75
C SER A 105 22.80 -4.85 -16.51
N ALA A 106 23.23 -3.73 -15.92
CA ALA A 106 23.01 -2.39 -16.46
C ALA A 106 24.04 -2.04 -17.55
N ASN A 107 23.55 -1.62 -18.71
CA ASN A 107 24.39 -1.09 -19.80
C ASN A 107 24.90 0.33 -19.50
N ASP A 108 24.06 1.17 -18.88
CA ASP A 108 24.42 2.51 -18.41
C ASP A 108 24.22 2.57 -16.89
N LEU A 109 25.32 2.49 -16.16
CA LEU A 109 25.34 2.45 -14.70
C LEU A 109 24.76 3.73 -14.08
N VAL A 110 25.09 4.90 -14.64
CA VAL A 110 24.70 6.21 -14.07
C VAL A 110 23.20 6.41 -14.24
N ARG A 111 22.66 6.15 -15.43
CA ARG A 111 21.21 6.24 -15.67
C ARG A 111 20.43 5.27 -14.81
N THR A 112 20.90 4.02 -14.72
CA THR A 112 20.26 2.99 -13.90
C THR A 112 20.26 3.41 -12.44
N LEU A 113 21.38 3.93 -11.92
CA LEU A 113 21.49 4.41 -10.54
C LEU A 113 20.50 5.55 -10.24
N VAL A 114 20.39 6.53 -11.14
CA VAL A 114 19.38 7.60 -11.03
C VAL A 114 17.98 7.01 -10.97
N GLY A 115 17.66 6.05 -11.85
CA GLY A 115 16.39 5.33 -11.86
C GLY A 115 16.10 4.61 -10.53
N VAL A 116 17.09 3.90 -9.98
CA VAL A 116 16.97 3.23 -8.68
C VAL A 116 16.70 4.24 -7.55
N CYS A 117 17.44 5.36 -7.51
CA CYS A 117 17.24 6.38 -6.49
C CYS A 117 15.84 7.00 -6.55
N VAL A 118 15.38 7.37 -7.75
CA VAL A 118 14.03 7.91 -7.96
C VAL A 118 12.97 6.88 -7.57
N LEU A 119 13.18 5.60 -7.89
CA LEU A 119 12.27 4.52 -7.50
C LEU A 119 12.17 4.34 -5.98
N LEU A 120 13.28 4.40 -5.26
CA LEU A 120 13.27 4.32 -3.79
C LEU A 120 12.51 5.49 -3.17
N LEU A 121 12.64 6.70 -3.74
CA LEU A 121 11.84 7.87 -3.33
C LEU A 121 10.35 7.68 -3.63
N ALA A 122 10.01 7.07 -4.78
CA ALA A 122 8.64 6.71 -5.12
C ALA A 122 8.05 5.73 -4.08
N CYS A 123 8.80 4.67 -3.74
CA CYS A 123 8.41 3.68 -2.74
C CYS A 123 8.22 4.30 -1.35
N LEU A 124 9.10 5.22 -0.95
CA LEU A 124 8.96 5.95 0.30
C LEU A 124 7.67 6.77 0.32
N THR A 125 7.36 7.46 -0.78
CA THR A 125 6.15 8.29 -0.89
C THR A 125 4.87 7.42 -0.89
N SER A 126 4.87 6.27 -1.59
CA SER A 126 3.79 5.29 -1.50
C SER A 126 3.60 4.76 -0.08
N ALA A 127 4.70 4.50 0.64
CA ALA A 127 4.61 4.07 2.02
C ALA A 127 4.01 5.16 2.93
N MET A 128 4.36 6.43 2.70
CA MET A 128 3.72 7.55 3.39
C MET A 128 2.22 7.60 3.11
N GLN A 129 1.79 7.45 1.86
CA GLN A 129 0.38 7.38 1.50
C GLN A 129 -0.34 6.28 2.30
N TYR A 130 0.19 5.05 2.33
CA TYR A 130 -0.45 3.94 3.05
C TYR A 130 -0.59 4.20 4.56
N VAL A 131 0.46 4.78 5.18
CA VAL A 131 0.42 5.13 6.60
C VAL A 131 -0.53 6.29 6.87
N LEU A 132 -0.57 7.29 5.99
CA LEU A 132 -1.52 8.41 6.09
C LEU A 132 -2.96 7.92 5.97
N GLU A 133 -3.27 7.09 4.98
CA GLU A 133 -4.57 6.42 4.83
C GLU A 133 -4.97 5.70 6.12
N GLU A 134 -4.07 4.87 6.68
CA GLU A 134 -4.33 4.17 7.95
C GLU A 134 -4.58 5.15 9.09
N VAL A 135 -3.78 6.22 9.21
CA VAL A 135 -3.96 7.24 10.25
C VAL A 135 -5.31 7.95 10.12
N PHE A 136 -5.70 8.34 8.90
CA PHE A 136 -6.95 9.04 8.64
C PHE A 136 -8.19 8.15 8.81
N MET A 137 -8.04 6.82 8.73
CA MET A 137 -9.09 5.87 9.04
C MET A 137 -9.13 5.53 10.54
N LYS A 138 -8.00 5.25 11.18
CA LYS A 138 -7.95 4.70 12.55
C LYS A 138 -7.88 5.76 13.65
N LYS A 139 -7.29 6.94 13.41
CA LYS A 139 -7.27 7.98 14.44
C LYS A 139 -8.61 8.73 14.41
N PRO A 140 -9.34 8.78 15.54
CA PRO A 140 -10.49 9.65 15.66
C PRO A 140 -10.08 11.10 15.34
N VAL A 141 -10.74 11.74 14.37
CA VAL A 141 -10.48 13.14 14.05
C VAL A 141 -11.07 13.98 15.19
N GLN A 142 -10.22 14.36 16.15
CA GLN A 142 -10.59 15.33 17.18
C GLN A 142 -10.83 16.67 16.48
N THR A 143 -12.10 17.09 16.48
CA THR A 143 -12.59 18.15 15.59
C THR A 143 -12.55 19.51 16.30
N ASP A 144 -12.62 19.55 17.62
CA ASP A 144 -12.51 20.78 18.42
C ASP A 144 -11.90 20.51 19.80
N LYS A 145 -11.34 21.53 20.47
CA LYS A 145 -10.85 21.40 21.87
C LYS A 145 -11.96 21.06 22.87
N ASN A 146 -13.23 21.23 22.47
CA ASN A 146 -14.43 21.01 23.28
C ASN A 146 -15.25 19.77 22.87
N ASP A 147 -14.90 19.04 21.81
CA ASP A 147 -15.59 17.80 21.46
C ASP A 147 -15.06 16.66 22.35
N SER A 148 -15.98 15.97 23.02
CA SER A 148 -15.73 14.73 23.75
C SER A 148 -15.08 13.70 22.83
N VAL A 149 -14.09 12.95 23.34
CA VAL A 149 -13.44 11.83 22.61
C VAL A 149 -14.45 10.79 22.13
N GLU A 150 -15.62 10.73 22.78
CA GLU A 150 -16.73 9.83 22.48
C GLU A 150 -17.48 10.15 21.16
N ASP A 151 -17.38 11.37 20.63
CA ASP A 151 -18.09 11.80 19.41
C ASP A 151 -17.25 11.65 18.12
N ALA A 152 -16.04 11.10 18.24
CA ALA A 152 -15.09 11.07 17.14
C ALA A 152 -15.37 9.92 16.17
N VAL A 153 -16.09 10.22 15.08
CA VAL A 153 -16.43 9.27 14.02
C VAL A 153 -15.22 9.01 13.12
N SER A 154 -14.79 7.75 13.04
CA SER A 154 -13.79 7.27 12.07
C SER A 154 -14.29 7.47 10.62
N ASN A 155 -13.39 7.86 9.71
CA ASN A 155 -13.76 8.03 8.31
C ASN A 155 -13.97 6.68 7.63
N PRO A 156 -15.15 6.42 7.02
CA PRO A 156 -15.38 5.19 6.29
C PRO A 156 -14.37 5.02 5.15
N PRO A 157 -13.87 3.79 4.89
CA PRO A 157 -12.84 3.55 3.88
C PRO A 157 -13.25 4.03 2.47
N LEU A 158 -14.55 3.92 2.13
CA LEU A 158 -15.08 4.38 0.86
C LEU A 158 -15.05 5.91 0.70
N VAL A 159 -15.22 6.65 1.80
CA VAL A 159 -15.12 8.12 1.81
C VAL A 159 -13.67 8.54 1.65
N VAL A 160 -12.74 7.87 2.34
CA VAL A 160 -11.30 8.15 2.25
C VAL A 160 -10.81 8.01 0.81
N ILE A 161 -11.02 6.84 0.19
CA ILE A 161 -10.59 6.60 -1.20
C ILE A 161 -11.37 7.43 -2.23
N GLY A 162 -12.65 7.70 -1.96
CA GLY A 162 -13.48 8.54 -2.81
C GLY A 162 -12.95 9.98 -2.86
N MET A 163 -12.65 10.56 -1.70
CA MET A 163 -12.09 11.90 -1.56
C MET A 163 -10.67 12.00 -2.11
N GLU A 164 -9.84 10.99 -1.89
CA GLU A 164 -8.51 10.89 -2.50
C GLU A 164 -8.62 10.89 -4.02
N GLY A 165 -9.57 10.12 -4.58
CA GLY A 165 -9.84 10.13 -6.02
C GLY A 165 -10.31 11.49 -6.54
N VAL A 166 -11.15 12.22 -5.80
CA VAL A 166 -11.60 13.57 -6.19
C VAL A 166 -10.43 14.55 -6.18
N TRP A 167 -9.67 14.63 -5.08
CA TRP A 167 -8.50 15.50 -5.00
C TRP A 167 -7.42 15.13 -6.02
N GLY A 168 -7.16 13.84 -6.21
CA GLY A 168 -6.23 13.34 -7.22
C GLY A 168 -6.65 13.74 -8.64
N THR A 169 -7.95 13.66 -8.95
CA THR A 169 -8.48 14.11 -10.26
C THR A 169 -8.34 15.62 -10.43
N LEU A 170 -8.67 16.42 -9.40
CA LEU A 170 -8.52 17.87 -9.45
C LEU A 170 -7.05 18.29 -9.63
N LEU A 171 -6.14 17.71 -8.84
CA LEU A 171 -4.72 17.99 -8.94
C LEU A 171 -4.14 17.51 -10.29
N MET A 172 -4.60 16.38 -10.83
CA MET A 172 -4.19 15.96 -12.17
C MET A 172 -4.65 16.96 -13.23
N LEU A 173 -5.93 17.34 -13.24
CA LEU A 173 -6.49 18.23 -14.26
C LEU A 173 -5.94 19.66 -14.19
N PHE A 174 -5.74 20.20 -12.98
CA PHE A 174 -5.40 21.62 -12.80
C PHE A 174 -3.92 21.88 -12.51
N VAL A 175 -3.14 20.85 -12.15
CA VAL A 175 -1.71 21.02 -11.82
C VAL A 175 -0.84 20.18 -12.74
N VAL A 176 -0.99 18.85 -12.72
CA VAL A 176 -0.05 17.96 -13.42
C VAL A 176 -0.18 18.08 -14.94
N MET A 177 -1.40 17.98 -15.49
CA MET A 177 -1.61 18.02 -16.94
C MET A 177 -1.22 19.38 -17.56
N PRO A 178 -1.57 20.54 -16.97
CA PRO A 178 -1.10 21.82 -17.48
C PRO A 178 0.43 21.97 -17.43
N ILE A 179 1.08 21.45 -16.39
CA ILE A 179 2.55 21.45 -16.31
C ILE A 179 3.16 20.55 -17.39
N ALA A 180 2.63 19.34 -17.56
CA ALA A 180 3.12 18.38 -18.56
C ALA A 180 2.95 18.91 -20.00
N TYR A 181 1.85 19.61 -20.26
CA TYR A 181 1.63 20.30 -21.54
C TYR A 181 2.57 21.50 -21.71
N ALA A 182 2.90 22.26 -20.66
CA ALA A 182 3.78 23.42 -20.78
C ALA A 182 5.26 23.07 -21.02
N ILE A 183 5.71 21.88 -20.63
CA ILE A 183 7.11 21.46 -20.78
C ILE A 183 7.33 20.94 -22.20
N PRO A 184 8.36 21.43 -22.93
CA PRO A 184 8.68 20.91 -24.25
C PRO A 184 9.10 19.43 -24.20
N GLY A 185 8.55 18.62 -25.10
CA GLY A 185 8.85 17.19 -25.15
C GLY A 185 8.66 16.59 -26.54
N ALA A 186 8.72 15.26 -26.59
CA ALA A 186 8.69 14.50 -27.83
C ALA A 186 7.28 14.29 -28.40
N ASP A 187 6.23 14.57 -27.62
CA ASP A 187 4.84 14.31 -27.96
C ASP A 187 4.16 15.59 -28.45
N ASN A 188 4.08 15.79 -29.77
CA ASN A 188 3.61 17.02 -30.42
C ASN A 188 4.27 18.33 -29.92
N GLY A 189 5.51 18.25 -29.44
CA GLY A 189 6.24 19.38 -28.87
C GLY A 189 6.04 19.58 -27.37
N HIS A 190 5.29 18.69 -26.72
CA HIS A 190 4.98 18.67 -25.29
C HIS A 190 5.52 17.39 -24.66
N VAL A 191 5.65 17.37 -23.32
CA VAL A 191 5.98 16.12 -22.60
C VAL A 191 4.79 15.17 -22.62
N GLU A 192 3.58 15.71 -22.55
CA GLU A 192 2.32 14.97 -22.69
C GLU A 192 1.30 15.88 -23.39
N ASP A 193 0.80 15.46 -24.56
CA ASP A 193 -0.34 16.12 -25.21
C ASP A 193 -1.66 15.43 -24.84
N PHE A 194 -2.35 16.03 -23.89
CA PHE A 194 -3.65 15.53 -23.43
C PHE A 194 -4.71 15.52 -24.52
N PHE A 195 -4.70 16.53 -25.41
CA PHE A 195 -5.72 16.65 -26.43
C PHE A 195 -5.52 15.60 -27.52
N ASP A 196 -4.26 15.35 -27.91
CA ASP A 196 -3.93 14.26 -28.82
C ASP A 196 -4.28 12.90 -28.24
N SER A 197 -3.99 12.67 -26.95
CA SER A 197 -4.36 11.43 -26.26
C SER A 197 -5.88 11.14 -26.30
N ILE A 198 -6.71 12.18 -26.16
CA ILE A 198 -8.16 12.04 -26.30
C ILE A 198 -8.54 11.68 -27.76
N GLU A 199 -7.92 12.33 -28.74
CA GLU A 199 -8.18 12.06 -30.16
C GLU A 199 -7.79 10.63 -30.53
N MET A 200 -6.63 10.14 -30.04
CA MET A 200 -6.20 8.75 -30.20
C MET A 200 -7.20 7.76 -29.62
N MET A 201 -7.78 8.07 -28.44
CA MET A 201 -8.81 7.23 -27.83
C MET A 201 -10.10 7.21 -28.66
N GLN A 202 -10.55 8.37 -29.15
CA GLN A 202 -11.77 8.46 -29.96
C GLN A 202 -11.65 7.72 -31.29
N ASN A 203 -10.47 7.74 -31.89
CA ASN A 203 -10.21 7.10 -33.17
C ASN A 203 -10.00 5.56 -33.05
N SER A 204 -9.65 5.05 -31.86
CA SER A 204 -9.36 3.62 -31.65
C SER A 204 -10.27 2.99 -30.58
N THR A 205 -11.26 2.23 -31.04
CA THR A 205 -12.17 1.46 -30.17
C THR A 205 -11.41 0.46 -29.29
N THR A 206 -10.35 -0.15 -29.82
CA THR A 206 -9.50 -1.11 -29.10
C THR A 206 -8.78 -0.42 -27.94
N LEU A 207 -8.20 0.76 -28.16
CA LEU A 207 -7.53 1.53 -27.12
C LEU A 207 -8.53 1.96 -26.04
N THR A 208 -9.68 2.51 -26.45
CA THR A 208 -10.75 2.91 -25.52
C THR A 208 -11.20 1.76 -24.63
N TYR A 209 -11.37 0.55 -25.20
CA TYR A 209 -11.71 -0.64 -24.42
C TYR A 209 -10.65 -0.97 -23.36
N TYR A 210 -9.36 -0.95 -23.72
CA TYR A 210 -8.27 -1.18 -22.76
C TYR A 210 -8.21 -0.09 -21.67
N CYS A 211 -8.42 1.18 -22.01
CA CYS A 211 -8.49 2.28 -21.04
C CYS A 211 -9.64 2.08 -20.03
N ILE A 212 -10.84 1.71 -20.50
CA ILE A 212 -11.98 1.45 -19.63
C ILE A 212 -11.70 0.26 -18.70
N LEU A 213 -11.17 -0.84 -19.23
CA LEU A 213 -10.82 -2.02 -18.46
C LEU A 213 -9.76 -1.69 -17.39
N TYR A 214 -8.77 -0.86 -17.74
CA TYR A 214 -7.74 -0.41 -16.84
C TYR A 214 -8.31 0.43 -15.68
N VAL A 215 -9.20 1.38 -15.96
CA VAL A 215 -9.87 2.22 -14.95
C VAL A 215 -10.69 1.38 -13.97
N ILE A 216 -11.43 0.39 -14.47
CA ILE A 216 -12.22 -0.53 -13.65
C ILE A 216 -11.30 -1.37 -12.76
N SER A 217 -10.25 -1.96 -13.34
CA SER A 217 -9.28 -2.80 -12.64
C SER A 217 -8.58 -2.05 -11.51
N ILE A 218 -8.04 -0.85 -11.78
CA ILE A 218 -7.37 -0.04 -10.76
C ILE A 218 -8.33 0.46 -9.70
N THR A 219 -9.54 0.85 -10.07
CA THR A 219 -10.55 1.25 -9.07
C THR A 219 -10.88 0.09 -8.15
N GLY A 220 -11.10 -1.12 -8.69
CA GLY A 220 -11.32 -2.32 -7.89
C GLY A 220 -10.12 -2.66 -6.98
N PHE A 221 -8.90 -2.57 -7.51
CA PHE A 221 -7.68 -2.80 -6.75
C PHE A 221 -7.55 -1.81 -5.58
N ASN A 222 -7.71 -0.50 -5.84
CA ASN A 222 -7.56 0.51 -4.79
C ASN A 222 -8.66 0.39 -3.73
N VAL A 223 -9.91 0.08 -4.12
CA VAL A 223 -11.01 -0.17 -3.17
C VAL A 223 -10.70 -1.40 -2.30
N ALA A 224 -10.32 -2.53 -2.90
CA ALA A 224 -9.94 -3.70 -2.12
C ALA A 224 -8.75 -3.40 -1.18
N SER A 225 -7.77 -2.63 -1.67
CA SER A 225 -6.57 -2.28 -0.93
C SER A 225 -6.84 -1.40 0.29
N ILE A 226 -7.75 -0.41 0.20
CA ILE A 226 -8.13 0.42 1.35
C ILE A 226 -8.91 -0.39 2.39
N TYR A 227 -9.74 -1.35 1.95
CA TYR A 227 -10.45 -2.26 2.87
C TYR A 227 -9.49 -3.19 3.61
N VAL A 228 -8.43 -3.68 2.98
CA VAL A 228 -7.37 -4.44 3.68
C VAL A 228 -6.74 -3.58 4.78
N THR A 229 -6.42 -2.32 4.49
CA THR A 229 -5.85 -1.40 5.48
C THR A 229 -6.82 -1.10 6.63
N PHE A 230 -8.12 -1.00 6.32
CA PHE A 230 -9.17 -0.76 7.30
C PHE A 230 -9.34 -1.95 8.26
N PHE A 231 -9.45 -3.18 7.74
CA PHE A 231 -9.66 -4.38 8.57
C PHE A 231 -8.40 -4.89 9.26
N LEU A 232 -7.23 -4.67 8.67
CA LEU A 232 -5.94 -5.12 9.20
C LEU A 232 -5.06 -3.91 9.56
N ASP A 233 -4.14 -3.51 8.68
CA ASP A 233 -3.31 -2.30 8.77
C ASP A 233 -2.55 -2.02 7.46
N ALA A 234 -1.77 -0.93 7.41
CA ALA A 234 -0.95 -0.60 6.25
C ALA A 234 0.20 -1.60 6.00
N VAL A 235 0.63 -2.33 7.04
CA VAL A 235 1.70 -3.32 6.92
C VAL A 235 1.19 -4.55 6.16
N TRP A 236 0.03 -5.07 6.53
CA TRP A 236 -0.65 -6.15 5.83
C TRP A 236 -0.97 -5.80 4.38
N ARG A 237 -1.40 -4.55 4.12
CA ARG A 237 -1.54 -4.05 2.74
C ARG A 237 -0.21 -4.17 1.97
N SER A 238 0.90 -3.73 2.57
CA SER A 238 2.23 -3.79 1.96
C SER A 238 2.70 -5.23 1.72
N ILE A 239 2.32 -6.17 2.59
CA ILE A 239 2.60 -7.59 2.42
C ILE A 239 1.84 -8.17 1.24
N LEU A 240 0.55 -7.86 1.08
CA LEU A 240 -0.24 -8.32 -0.06
C LEU A 240 0.31 -7.76 -1.38
N VAL A 241 0.81 -6.52 -1.36
CA VAL A 241 1.45 -5.89 -2.51
C VAL A 241 2.71 -6.64 -2.97
N ASN A 242 3.43 -7.33 -2.08
CA ASN A 242 4.65 -8.07 -2.43
C ASN A 242 4.40 -9.34 -3.27
N PHE A 243 3.16 -9.82 -3.36
CA PHE A 243 2.84 -10.96 -4.25
C PHE A 243 2.75 -10.55 -5.73
N ARG A 244 2.41 -9.29 -6.01
CA ARG A 244 2.22 -8.79 -7.38
C ARG A 244 3.52 -8.85 -8.21
N PRO A 245 4.69 -8.45 -7.71
CA PRO A 245 5.94 -8.57 -8.45
C PRO A 245 6.27 -9.99 -8.91
N VAL A 246 5.95 -11.00 -8.08
CA VAL A 246 6.11 -12.41 -8.48
C VAL A 246 5.21 -12.77 -9.63
N ALA A 247 3.93 -12.38 -9.54
CA ALA A 247 2.97 -12.64 -10.62
C ALA A 247 3.43 -11.99 -11.92
N ILE A 248 3.88 -10.73 -11.88
CA ILE A 248 4.36 -10.01 -13.07
C ILE A 248 5.63 -10.67 -13.63
N TRP A 249 6.58 -11.06 -12.79
CA TRP A 249 7.81 -11.71 -13.21
C TRP A 249 7.54 -13.09 -13.85
N VAL A 250 6.69 -13.92 -13.23
CA VAL A 250 6.27 -15.20 -13.82
C VAL A 250 5.54 -14.99 -15.15
N THR A 251 4.61 -14.03 -15.21
CA THR A 251 3.92 -13.68 -16.46
C THR A 251 4.90 -13.20 -17.52
N SER A 252 5.90 -12.39 -17.17
CA SER A 252 6.95 -11.93 -18.09
C SER A 252 7.69 -13.09 -18.74
N LEU A 253 8.11 -14.09 -17.96
CA LEU A 253 8.75 -15.30 -18.47
C LEU A 253 7.80 -16.14 -19.35
N LEU A 254 6.54 -16.29 -18.95
CA LEU A 254 5.54 -17.03 -19.73
C LEU A 254 5.28 -16.36 -21.09
N PHE A 255 5.21 -15.02 -21.12
CA PHE A 255 5.08 -14.29 -22.38
C PHE A 255 6.25 -14.55 -23.31
N TYR A 256 7.48 -14.54 -22.78
CA TYR A 256 8.67 -14.77 -23.57
C TYR A 256 8.74 -16.19 -24.14
N TYR A 257 8.57 -17.22 -23.31
CA TYR A 257 8.79 -18.61 -23.69
C TYR A 257 7.55 -19.33 -24.26
N VAL A 258 6.34 -18.92 -23.90
CA VAL A 258 5.10 -19.66 -24.24
C VAL A 258 4.23 -18.90 -25.24
N PHE A 259 3.95 -17.62 -24.99
CA PHE A 259 2.91 -16.92 -25.74
C PHE A 259 3.41 -16.14 -26.97
N THR A 260 4.61 -15.57 -26.91
CA THR A 260 5.08 -14.60 -27.92
C THR A 260 6.36 -15.01 -28.64
N ASN A 261 6.83 -16.24 -28.44
CA ASN A 261 8.02 -16.80 -29.09
C ASN A 261 9.23 -15.86 -29.06
N GLY A 262 9.45 -15.20 -27.91
CA GLY A 262 10.57 -14.28 -27.70
C GLY A 262 10.32 -12.82 -28.09
N THR A 263 9.09 -12.44 -28.47
CA THR A 263 8.78 -11.04 -28.86
C THR A 263 8.57 -10.12 -27.66
N TYR A 264 7.90 -10.61 -26.60
CA TYR A 264 7.58 -9.83 -25.41
C TYR A 264 7.96 -10.59 -24.13
N GLY A 265 8.26 -9.86 -23.05
CA GLY A 265 8.69 -10.43 -21.78
C GLY A 265 10.22 -10.49 -21.64
N GLU A 266 10.70 -11.03 -20.53
CA GLU A 266 12.13 -11.13 -20.24
C GLU A 266 12.66 -12.55 -20.39
N THR A 267 13.94 -12.66 -20.77
CA THR A 267 14.65 -13.93 -20.81
C THR A 267 15.11 -14.36 -19.42
N TRP A 268 15.24 -15.67 -19.23
CA TRP A 268 15.97 -16.19 -18.08
C TRP A 268 17.47 -15.94 -18.27
N THR A 269 18.08 -15.19 -17.34
CA THR A 269 19.51 -14.89 -17.34
C THR A 269 20.20 -15.45 -16.09
N ASN A 270 21.53 -15.42 -16.05
CA ASN A 270 22.29 -15.79 -14.85
C ASN A 270 21.92 -14.91 -13.64
N TRP A 271 21.57 -13.64 -13.89
CA TRP A 271 21.13 -12.71 -12.84
C TRP A 271 19.70 -12.98 -12.36
N SER A 272 18.88 -13.67 -13.16
CA SER A 272 17.53 -14.10 -12.77
C SER A 272 17.57 -15.09 -11.59
N TRP A 273 18.63 -15.87 -11.43
CA TRP A 273 18.84 -16.70 -10.23
C TRP A 273 19.00 -15.88 -8.97
N LEU A 274 19.72 -14.76 -9.06
CA LEU A 274 19.91 -13.84 -7.93
C LEU A 274 18.61 -13.09 -7.62
N GLN A 275 17.82 -12.71 -8.64
CA GLN A 275 16.48 -12.16 -8.47
C GLN A 275 15.54 -13.14 -7.76
N LEU A 276 15.54 -14.42 -8.19
CA LEU A 276 14.74 -15.47 -7.55
C LEU A 276 15.14 -15.69 -6.10
N ALA A 277 16.44 -15.79 -5.81
CA ALA A 277 16.95 -15.93 -4.45
C ALA A 277 16.53 -14.72 -3.58
N GLY A 278 16.63 -13.51 -4.13
CA GLY A 278 16.16 -12.29 -3.48
C GLY A 278 14.65 -12.33 -3.20
N MET A 279 13.82 -12.72 -4.16
CA MET A 279 12.37 -12.88 -3.97
C MET A 279 12.04 -13.88 -2.87
N LEU A 280 12.65 -15.06 -2.89
CA LEU A 280 12.43 -16.10 -1.87
C LEU A 280 12.83 -15.62 -0.48
N LEU A 281 13.96 -14.91 -0.38
CA LEU A 281 14.39 -14.34 0.89
C LEU A 281 13.45 -13.23 1.38
N LEU A 282 12.86 -12.46 0.47
CA LEU A 282 11.87 -11.45 0.80
C LEU A 282 10.58 -12.08 1.36
N PHE A 283 10.11 -13.18 0.77
CA PHE A 283 8.99 -13.95 1.33
C PHE A 283 9.33 -14.55 2.69
N PHE A 284 10.55 -15.07 2.85
CA PHE A 284 11.01 -15.59 4.13
C PHE A 284 11.01 -14.50 5.20
N GLY A 285 11.58 -13.32 4.90
CA GLY A 285 11.53 -12.17 5.80
C GLY A 285 10.10 -11.75 6.15
N THR A 286 9.20 -11.76 5.17
CA THR A 286 7.77 -11.45 5.35
C THR A 286 7.07 -12.46 6.24
N ALA A 287 7.36 -13.74 6.06
CA ALA A 287 6.78 -14.80 6.88
C ALA A 287 7.30 -14.75 8.33
N VAL A 288 8.57 -14.36 8.55
CA VAL A 288 9.10 -14.12 9.90
C VAL A 288 8.48 -12.89 10.55
N TYR A 289 8.31 -11.81 9.79
CA TYR A 289 7.67 -10.58 10.27
C TYR A 289 6.22 -10.85 10.73
N ASN A 290 5.49 -11.68 10.00
CA ASN A 290 4.11 -12.06 10.30
C ASN A 290 3.94 -13.18 11.32
N GLU A 291 5.02 -13.66 11.96
CA GLU A 291 4.98 -14.81 12.88
C GLU A 291 4.51 -16.14 12.26
N ASN A 292 4.33 -16.18 10.94
CA ASN A 292 4.03 -17.43 10.21
C ASN A 292 5.20 -18.42 10.37
N ILE A 293 6.43 -17.90 10.46
CA ILE A 293 7.63 -18.67 10.79
C ILE A 293 8.13 -18.24 12.16
N LYS A 294 7.95 -19.12 13.15
CA LYS A 294 8.42 -18.91 14.51
C LYS A 294 9.85 -19.42 14.67
N LEU A 295 10.79 -18.49 14.72
CA LEU A 295 12.19 -18.74 15.09
C LEU A 295 12.30 -18.92 16.61
N ARG A 296 12.98 -19.98 17.05
CA ARG A 296 13.15 -20.34 18.48
C ARG A 296 13.88 -19.28 19.32
N CYS A 297 14.61 -18.37 18.67
CA CYS A 297 15.39 -17.32 19.32
C CYS A 297 14.59 -16.08 19.73
N PHE A 298 13.31 -15.99 19.40
CA PHE A 298 12.46 -14.85 19.77
C PHE A 298 11.30 -15.28 20.66
N THR A 299 10.94 -14.39 21.58
CA THR A 299 9.71 -14.50 22.38
C THR A 299 8.55 -13.95 21.58
N TYR A 300 7.49 -14.74 21.44
CA TYR A 300 6.25 -14.35 20.76
C TYR A 300 5.19 -14.02 21.82
N PRO A 301 4.38 -12.98 21.63
CA PRO A 301 3.25 -12.73 22.51
C PRO A 301 2.30 -13.95 22.47
N SER A 302 1.90 -14.44 23.66
CA SER A 302 0.88 -15.49 23.76
C SER A 302 -0.48 -14.89 23.42
N GLN A 303 -1.24 -15.52 22.52
CA GLN A 303 -2.58 -15.09 22.03
C GLN A 303 -3.66 -14.84 23.10
N LYS A 304 -3.36 -14.99 24.40
CA LYS A 304 -4.34 -14.89 25.50
C LYS A 304 -4.60 -13.48 26.03
N GLN A 305 -3.88 -12.45 25.59
CA GLN A 305 -4.06 -11.08 26.11
C GLN A 305 -4.89 -10.14 25.21
N ASP A 306 -5.15 -10.48 23.95
CA ASP A 306 -5.88 -9.60 23.02
C ASP A 306 -7.42 -9.69 23.12
N GLU A 307 -7.98 -10.70 23.80
CA GLU A 307 -9.44 -10.77 24.03
C GLU A 307 -9.90 -9.83 25.16
N HIS A 308 -9.04 -9.51 26.13
CA HIS A 308 -9.39 -8.61 27.22
C HIS A 308 -9.31 -7.12 26.85
N GLU A 309 -8.52 -6.73 25.85
CA GLU A 309 -8.44 -5.34 25.38
C GLU A 309 -9.51 -5.00 24.32
N LYS A 310 -10.10 -6.02 23.66
CA LYS A 310 -11.19 -5.85 22.69
C LYS A 310 -12.59 -5.90 23.28
N THR A 311 -12.74 -6.38 24.51
CA THR A 311 -14.02 -6.43 25.22
C THR A 311 -13.95 -5.46 26.39
N GLY A 312 -14.27 -4.19 26.13
CA GLY A 312 -14.40 -3.16 27.16
C GLY A 312 -15.58 -3.44 28.09
N VAL A 313 -15.42 -4.43 28.97
CA VAL A 313 -16.26 -4.66 30.13
C VAL A 313 -15.34 -4.63 31.33
N VAL A 314 -15.29 -3.46 31.97
CA VAL A 314 -14.80 -3.32 33.34
C VAL A 314 -15.84 -4.00 34.22
N SER A 315 -15.53 -5.19 34.71
CA SER A 315 -16.23 -5.74 35.88
C SER A 315 -15.54 -5.16 37.11
N ASP A 316 -16.12 -4.10 37.67
CA ASP A 316 -15.84 -3.71 39.06
C ASP A 316 -16.37 -4.81 39.97
N GLU A 317 -15.49 -5.50 40.68
CA GLU A 317 -15.82 -6.18 41.93
C GLU A 317 -14.60 -6.12 42.86
N SER A 318 -14.54 -5.04 43.64
CA SER A 318 -13.79 -4.96 44.89
C SER A 318 -14.73 -5.34 46.03
N ASP A 319 -14.45 -6.43 46.75
CA ASP A 319 -14.07 -6.40 48.17
C ASP A 319 -14.22 -7.77 48.87
N ASP A 320 -13.21 -8.06 49.69
CA ASP A 320 -13.21 -8.85 50.93
C ASP A 320 -13.96 -10.18 51.03
N CYS A 321 -13.24 -11.27 51.33
CA CYS A 321 -13.01 -11.73 52.72
C CYS A 321 -12.37 -13.13 52.77
N ALA A 322 -11.38 -13.29 53.65
CA ALA A 322 -11.03 -14.47 54.45
C ALA A 322 -11.10 -15.91 53.86
N ALA A 323 -9.96 -16.62 53.94
CA ALA A 323 -9.88 -18.09 53.90
C ALA A 323 -10.72 -18.75 55.03
N PRO A 324 -11.11 -20.05 54.93
CA PRO A 324 -10.14 -21.13 55.10
C PRO A 324 -10.34 -22.37 54.19
N ALA A 325 -9.32 -23.22 54.22
CA ALA A 325 -9.23 -24.52 53.57
C ALA A 325 -10.39 -25.47 53.86
N VAL A 326 -10.81 -26.24 52.85
CA VAL A 326 -11.56 -27.49 53.02
C VAL A 326 -10.95 -28.57 52.14
N VAL A 327 -10.54 -29.64 52.81
CA VAL A 327 -10.06 -30.93 52.30
C VAL A 327 -11.27 -31.81 51.98
N VAL A 328 -11.34 -32.40 50.78
CA VAL A 328 -12.08 -33.66 50.49
C VAL A 328 -11.37 -34.36 49.31
N VAL A 329 -10.42 -35.26 49.57
CA VAL A 329 -10.53 -36.73 49.57
C VAL A 329 -10.98 -37.33 48.23
N ALA A 330 -10.03 -37.98 47.56
CA ALA A 330 -10.26 -38.89 46.45
C ALA A 330 -10.60 -40.30 46.97
N THR A 331 -11.73 -40.84 46.52
CA THR A 331 -12.10 -42.27 46.43
C THR A 331 -13.21 -42.33 45.35
N ALA A 332 -13.28 -43.27 44.42
CA ALA A 332 -12.66 -44.57 44.22
C ALA A 332 -12.40 -44.82 42.72
#